data_AF-A0A5J4N8S0-F1
#
_entry.id   AF-A0A5J4N8S0-F1
#
_cell.length_a   1.000
_cell.length_b   1.000
_cell.length_c   1.000
_cell.angle_alpha   90.00
_cell.angle_beta   90.00
_cell.angle_gamma   90.00
#
_symmetry.space_group_name_H-M   'P 1'
#
loop_
_entity.id
_entity.type
_entity.pdbx_description
1 polymer ?
#
loop_
_entity_poly.entity_id
_entity_poly.type
_entity_poly.pdbx_seq_one_letter_code
_entity_poly.pdbx_strand_id
1 'polypeptide(L)'
;MKQAKNTFREWYLPDASRDDVIYMLRDRDPGSFIIRNSISCVNSFSLGVKAPPYPPQNVATSDFLRSGQVKHFIIGTVPMYDGRGDGVQLCGFNDQPVFPALTDFVSHHCLHPGPLPCALRLPPSTTTSQQRLGGYESTNKYGVPAGGSGIMVDMLYLGCVPVDRLEKAAAIRKAISHIFGLAASSTNGLPRRCEVTIHAKPVEGVKFTDRGKRNLVEKHLKPSQILFCGSDPEGRTIFGILIRKKQFWMHENLVYVFSELDPNQSAVTLINYISHMFTS
;
A
#
# COMPACT_ATOMS: atom_id res chain seq x y z
N MET A 1 8.15 1.49 -9.47
CA MET A 1 8.60 1.21 -10.86
C MET A 1 8.27 -0.21 -11.34
N LYS A 2 8.66 -1.30 -10.64
CA LYS A 2 8.36 -2.68 -11.10
C LYS A 2 6.86 -3.02 -11.15
N GLN A 3 6.07 -2.56 -10.17
CA GLN A 3 4.64 -2.91 -10.09
C GLN A 3 3.81 -2.36 -11.25
N ALA A 4 3.97 -1.08 -11.63
CA ALA A 4 3.24 -0.50 -12.77
C ALA A 4 3.53 -1.27 -14.07
N LYS A 5 4.79 -1.63 -14.32
CA LYS A 5 5.15 -2.47 -15.47
C LYS A 5 4.56 -3.88 -15.40
N ASN A 6 4.54 -4.49 -14.21
CA ASN A 6 4.04 -5.85 -14.04
C ASN A 6 2.51 -5.96 -14.15
N THR A 7 1.79 -4.94 -13.68
CA THR A 7 0.32 -4.90 -13.73
C THR A 7 -0.19 -4.14 -14.95
N PHE A 8 0.68 -3.80 -15.91
CA PHE A 8 0.35 -3.00 -17.10
C PHE A 8 -0.90 -3.50 -17.82
N ARG A 9 -1.06 -4.83 -17.96
CA ARG A 9 -2.21 -5.45 -18.63
C ARG A 9 -3.53 -5.34 -17.86
N GLU A 10 -3.49 -5.01 -16.58
CA GLU A 10 -4.66 -4.94 -15.71
C GLU A 10 -5.28 -3.53 -15.69
N TRP A 11 -4.49 -2.49 -15.99
CA TRP A 11 -4.94 -1.10 -16.01
C TRP A 11 -4.81 -0.42 -17.37
N TYR A 12 -4.05 -0.99 -18.32
CA TYR A 12 -4.01 -0.54 -19.71
C TYR A 12 -4.87 -1.43 -20.60
N LEU A 13 -6.03 -0.93 -20.99
CA LEU A 13 -7.02 -1.61 -21.82
C LEU A 13 -7.25 -0.80 -23.10
N PRO A 14 -6.43 -0.99 -24.15
CA PRO A 14 -6.40 -0.11 -25.31
C PRO A 14 -7.76 -0.01 -26.04
N ASP A 15 -8.51 -1.11 -26.08
CA ASP A 15 -9.75 -1.24 -26.85
C ASP A 15 -11.03 -0.96 -26.04
N ALA A 16 -10.90 -0.70 -24.73
CA ALA A 16 -12.06 -0.43 -23.88
C ALA A 16 -12.79 0.85 -24.31
N SER A 17 -14.12 0.87 -24.30
CA SER A 17 -14.88 2.09 -24.55
C SER A 17 -14.93 2.99 -23.32
N ARG A 18 -15.42 4.22 -23.49
CA ARG A 18 -15.66 5.13 -22.36
C ARG A 18 -16.65 4.53 -21.36
N ASP A 19 -17.72 3.93 -21.87
CA ASP A 19 -18.78 3.36 -21.04
C ASP A 19 -18.31 2.11 -20.31
N ASP A 20 -17.45 1.29 -20.95
CA ASP A 20 -16.82 0.14 -20.29
C ASP A 20 -15.95 0.60 -19.12
N VAL A 21 -15.16 1.66 -19.30
CA VAL A 21 -14.32 2.24 -18.23
C VAL A 21 -15.18 2.73 -17.07
N ILE A 22 -16.29 3.42 -17.36
CA ILE A 22 -17.24 3.85 -16.33
C ILE A 22 -17.78 2.65 -15.58
N TYR A 23 -18.25 1.63 -16.30
CA TYR A 23 -18.83 0.42 -15.73
C TYR A 23 -17.82 -0.34 -14.86
N MET A 24 -16.59 -0.54 -15.33
CA MET A 24 -15.53 -1.25 -14.60
C MET A 24 -15.08 -0.53 -13.33
N LEU A 25 -15.14 0.80 -13.29
CA LEU A 25 -14.69 1.61 -12.16
C LEU A 25 -15.80 2.01 -11.18
N ARG A 26 -17.08 1.87 -11.55
CA ARG A 26 -18.21 2.39 -10.73
C ARG A 26 -18.24 1.84 -9.31
N ASP A 27 -17.88 0.57 -9.13
CA ASP A 27 -17.93 -0.15 -7.84
C ASP A 27 -16.52 -0.35 -7.24
N ARG A 28 -15.51 0.34 -7.79
CA ARG A 28 -14.12 0.27 -7.32
C ARG A 28 -13.82 1.37 -6.31
N ASP A 29 -12.71 1.20 -5.59
CA ASP A 29 -12.24 2.19 -4.65
C ASP A 29 -11.77 3.49 -5.33
N PRO A 30 -11.85 4.64 -4.63
CA PRO A 30 -11.24 5.87 -5.09
C PRO A 30 -9.76 5.68 -5.44
N GLY A 31 -9.36 6.20 -6.60
CA GLY A 31 -8.00 6.06 -7.14
C GLY A 31 -7.82 4.85 -8.06
N SER A 32 -8.77 3.92 -8.13
CA SER A 32 -8.80 2.92 -9.20
C SER A 32 -8.93 3.60 -10.56
N PHE A 33 -8.21 3.10 -11.56
CA PHE A 33 -8.10 3.76 -12.85
C PHE A 33 -7.92 2.77 -14.00
N ILE A 34 -8.24 3.23 -15.20
CA ILE A 34 -8.01 2.53 -16.47
C ILE A 34 -7.48 3.53 -17.50
N ILE A 35 -6.45 3.14 -18.24
CA ILE A 35 -5.92 3.88 -19.38
C ILE A 35 -6.26 3.11 -20.66
N ARG A 36 -6.75 3.82 -21.66
CA ARG A 36 -7.12 3.28 -22.97
C ARG A 36 -6.64 4.17 -24.10
N ASN A 37 -6.68 3.68 -25.34
CA ASN A 37 -6.42 4.53 -26.49
C ASN A 37 -7.54 5.56 -26.65
N SER A 38 -7.16 6.81 -26.93
CA SER A 38 -8.14 7.85 -27.23
C SER A 38 -8.62 7.66 -28.67
N ILE A 39 -9.94 7.56 -28.83
CA ILE A 39 -10.58 7.48 -30.16
C ILE A 39 -10.80 8.91 -30.70
N SER A 40 -10.97 9.88 -29.81
CA SER A 40 -11.29 11.27 -30.15
C SER A 40 -10.05 12.17 -30.32
N CYS A 41 -8.89 11.76 -29.82
CA CYS A 41 -7.65 12.54 -29.90
C CYS A 41 -6.54 11.68 -30.48
N VAL A 42 -5.99 12.10 -31.62
CA VAL A 42 -4.89 11.41 -32.31
C VAL A 42 -3.67 11.35 -31.38
N ASN A 43 -3.00 10.19 -31.35
CA ASN A 43 -1.82 9.93 -30.53
C ASN A 43 -1.99 10.34 -29.05
N SER A 44 -3.13 10.00 -28.45
CA SER A 44 -3.40 10.32 -27.05
C SER A 44 -4.04 9.12 -26.36
N PHE A 45 -3.93 9.09 -25.05
CA PHE A 45 -4.59 8.11 -24.20
C PHE A 45 -5.69 8.78 -23.38
N SER A 46 -6.76 8.03 -23.09
CA SER A 46 -7.79 8.44 -22.15
C SER A 46 -7.59 7.74 -20.82
N LEU A 47 -7.55 8.50 -19.74
CA LEU A 47 -7.44 8.03 -18.36
C LEU A 47 -8.80 8.20 -17.67
N GLY A 48 -9.42 7.10 -17.26
CA GLY A 48 -10.57 7.12 -16.34
C GLY A 48 -10.12 6.87 -14.91
N VAL A 49 -10.54 7.70 -13.96
CA VAL A 49 -10.20 7.58 -12.53
C VAL A 49 -11.46 7.64 -11.68
N LYS A 50 -11.61 6.69 -10.76
CA LYS A 50 -12.64 6.73 -9.72
C LYS A 50 -12.31 7.83 -8.71
N ALA A 51 -13.11 8.89 -8.68
CA ALA A 51 -12.94 9.97 -7.71
C ALA A 51 -13.51 9.57 -6.33
N PRO A 52 -12.96 10.13 -5.23
CA PRO A 52 -13.59 10.00 -3.92
C PRO A 52 -14.98 10.69 -3.93
N PRO A 53 -15.93 10.19 -3.14
CA PRO A 53 -17.22 10.85 -2.98
C PRO A 53 -17.02 12.25 -2.38
N TYR A 54 -17.74 13.25 -2.90
CA TYR A 54 -17.73 14.60 -2.35
C TYR A 54 -18.35 14.60 -0.93
N PRO A 55 -17.86 15.41 0.02
CA PRO A 55 -18.58 15.63 1.28
C PRO A 55 -19.95 16.25 0.97
N PRO A 56 -21.04 15.82 1.65
CA PRO A 56 -22.38 16.24 1.31
C PRO A 56 -22.56 17.74 1.60
N GLN A 57 -22.48 18.58 0.57
CA GLN A 57 -23.08 19.92 0.61
C GLN A 57 -24.57 19.77 0.29
N ASN A 58 -25.41 19.74 1.33
CA ASN A 58 -26.84 20.11 1.42
C ASN A 58 -27.73 20.18 0.16
N VAL A 59 -27.55 19.34 -0.85
CA VAL A 59 -28.49 19.25 -1.99
C VAL A 59 -28.71 17.79 -2.31
N ALA A 60 -29.89 17.31 -1.95
CA ALA A 60 -30.38 15.98 -2.28
C ALA A 60 -30.44 15.82 -3.81
N THR A 61 -29.51 15.08 -4.40
CA THR A 61 -29.67 14.57 -5.78
C THR A 61 -28.88 13.27 -6.01
N SER A 62 -29.62 12.18 -6.19
CA SER A 62 -29.21 10.88 -6.79
C SER A 62 -28.07 10.08 -6.12
N ASP A 63 -28.28 8.77 -5.98
CA ASP A 63 -27.26 7.80 -5.53
C ASP A 63 -25.96 7.82 -6.37
N PHE A 64 -26.02 8.39 -7.58
CA PHE A 64 -24.88 8.63 -8.46
C PHE A 64 -23.84 9.60 -7.86
N LEU A 65 -24.26 10.58 -7.06
CA LEU A 65 -23.34 11.53 -6.41
C LEU A 65 -22.67 10.96 -5.15
N ARG A 66 -23.23 9.91 -4.55
CA ARG A 66 -22.70 9.29 -3.32
C ARG A 66 -21.60 8.26 -3.56
N SER A 67 -21.54 7.67 -4.75
CA SER A 67 -20.52 6.68 -5.12
C SER A 67 -19.19 7.30 -5.56
N GLY A 68 -19.15 8.61 -5.87
CA GLY A 68 -17.99 9.25 -6.51
C GLY A 68 -17.96 8.98 -8.01
N GLN A 69 -17.77 10.04 -8.80
CA GLN A 69 -17.85 9.97 -10.26
C GLN A 69 -16.55 9.44 -10.88
N VAL A 70 -16.67 8.71 -11.99
CA VAL A 70 -15.51 8.38 -12.84
C VAL A 70 -15.13 9.61 -13.66
N LYS A 71 -14.01 10.25 -13.30
CA LYS A 71 -13.47 11.41 -14.02
C LYS A 71 -12.57 10.95 -15.16
N HIS A 72 -12.63 11.66 -16.27
CA HIS A 72 -11.86 11.34 -17.48
C HIS A 72 -10.86 12.44 -17.78
N PHE A 73 -9.64 12.05 -18.11
CA PHE A 73 -8.53 12.92 -18.45
C PHE A 73 -7.88 12.46 -19.76
N ILE A 74 -7.16 13.37 -20.42
CA ILE A 74 -6.40 13.06 -21.64
C ILE A 74 -4.91 13.11 -21.32
N ILE A 75 -4.20 12.06 -21.73
CA ILE A 75 -2.75 11.99 -21.70
C ILE A 75 -2.28 12.09 -23.15
N GLY A 76 -1.69 13.22 -23.53
CA GLY A 76 -1.16 13.43 -24.88
C GLY A 76 0.24 12.88 -25.02
N THR A 77 0.61 12.44 -26.22
CA THR A 77 2.02 12.22 -26.57
C THR A 77 2.66 13.54 -26.99
N VAL A 78 3.79 13.89 -26.39
CA VAL A 78 4.54 15.11 -26.70
C VAL A 78 6.02 14.77 -26.92
N PRO A 79 6.72 15.42 -27.86
CA PRO A 79 8.16 15.18 -28.04
C PRO A 79 8.94 15.52 -26.77
N MET A 80 9.86 14.65 -26.36
CA MET A 80 10.72 14.92 -25.23
C MET A 80 11.81 15.94 -25.59
N TYR A 81 12.08 16.89 -24.68
CA TYR A 81 13.07 17.96 -24.88
C TYR A 81 14.52 17.46 -25.04
N ASP A 82 14.79 16.23 -24.63
CA ASP A 82 16.11 15.59 -24.67
C ASP A 82 16.31 14.71 -25.92
N GLY A 83 15.35 14.72 -26.85
CA GLY A 83 15.43 13.99 -28.12
C GLY A 83 15.29 12.47 -28.00
N ARG A 84 14.88 11.94 -26.84
CA ARG A 84 14.69 10.48 -26.63
C ARG A 84 13.43 9.89 -27.27
N GLY A 85 12.70 10.67 -28.05
CA GLY A 85 11.45 10.28 -28.72
C GLY A 85 10.24 10.97 -28.11
N ASP A 86 9.07 10.31 -28.20
CA ASP A 86 7.81 10.83 -27.68
C ASP A 86 7.61 10.39 -26.22
N GLY A 87 7.30 11.37 -25.37
CA GLY A 87 6.86 11.16 -23.99
C GLY A 87 5.35 11.33 -23.85
N VAL A 88 4.87 11.14 -22.63
CA VAL A 88 3.46 11.31 -22.28
C VAL A 88 3.28 12.41 -21.26
N GLN A 89 2.24 13.23 -21.42
CA GLN A 89 1.95 14.36 -20.54
C GLN A 89 0.44 14.49 -20.34
N LEU A 90 0.02 14.88 -19.14
CA LEU A 90 -1.37 15.17 -18.86
C LEU A 90 -1.79 16.48 -19.56
N CYS A 91 -2.83 16.42 -20.39
CA CYS A 91 -3.34 17.57 -21.11
C CYS A 91 -4.39 18.36 -20.29
N GLY A 92 -4.46 19.67 -20.54
CA GLY A 92 -5.45 20.56 -19.91
C GLY A 92 -5.03 21.16 -18.56
N PHE A 93 -3.77 20.97 -18.16
CA PHE A 93 -3.20 21.54 -16.95
C PHE A 93 -1.84 22.17 -17.22
N ASN A 94 -1.54 23.27 -16.55
CA ASN A 94 -0.26 23.97 -16.68
C ASN A 94 0.86 23.21 -15.94
N ASP A 95 2.10 23.38 -16.40
CA ASP A 95 3.35 22.90 -15.77
C ASP A 95 3.40 21.39 -15.44
N GLN A 96 2.73 20.55 -16.24
CA GLN A 96 2.78 19.11 -16.02
C GLN A 96 4.12 18.52 -16.51
N PRO A 97 4.75 17.62 -15.75
CA PRO A 97 5.95 16.92 -16.20
C PRO A 97 5.67 16.03 -17.41
N VAL A 98 6.64 15.95 -18.33
CA VAL A 98 6.64 14.98 -19.43
C VAL A 98 7.32 13.70 -18.95
N PHE A 99 6.63 12.57 -19.09
CA PHE A 99 7.15 11.26 -18.69
C PHE A 99 7.59 10.45 -19.90
N PRO A 100 8.64 9.63 -19.78
CA PRO A 100 9.12 8.80 -20.89
C PRO A 100 8.16 7.66 -21.28
N ALA A 101 7.28 7.22 -20.37
CA ALA A 101 6.27 6.20 -20.67
C ALA A 101 5.05 6.29 -19.74
N LEU A 102 3.95 5.65 -20.15
CA LEU A 102 2.72 5.54 -19.33
C LEU A 102 2.98 4.91 -17.95
N THR A 103 3.91 3.97 -17.84
CA THR A 103 4.24 3.34 -16.56
C THR A 103 4.91 4.31 -15.59
N ASP A 104 5.67 5.28 -16.11
CA ASP A 104 6.34 6.31 -15.32
C ASP A 104 5.34 7.38 -14.88
N PHE A 105 4.46 7.79 -15.80
CA PHE A 105 3.29 8.63 -15.50
C PHE A 105 2.44 8.03 -14.36
N VAL A 106 2.04 6.77 -14.50
CA VAL A 106 1.24 6.07 -13.48
C VAL A 106 1.99 5.95 -12.16
N SER A 107 3.27 5.58 -12.20
CA SER A 107 4.10 5.45 -10.98
C SER A 107 4.20 6.78 -10.23
N HIS A 108 4.38 7.89 -10.95
CA HIS A 108 4.44 9.22 -10.36
C HIS A 108 3.10 9.58 -9.70
N HIS A 109 1.98 9.38 -10.40
CA HIS A 109 0.66 9.75 -9.90
C HIS A 109 0.06 8.82 -8.84
N CYS A 110 0.69 7.66 -8.59
CA CYS A 110 0.42 6.88 -7.38
C CYS A 110 0.95 7.56 -6.10
N LEU A 111 1.98 8.40 -6.23
CA LEU A 111 2.60 9.10 -5.10
C LEU A 111 2.16 10.57 -5.03
N HIS A 112 2.02 11.21 -6.19
CA HIS A 112 1.70 12.63 -6.31
C HIS A 112 0.46 12.79 -7.19
N PRO A 113 -0.74 12.98 -6.61
CA PRO A 113 -1.97 13.09 -7.38
C PRO A 113 -1.95 14.29 -8.34
N GLY A 114 -1.26 15.38 -7.98
CA GLY A 114 -1.20 16.60 -8.77
C GLY A 114 -2.62 17.10 -9.10
N PRO A 115 -2.98 17.24 -10.39
CA PRO A 115 -4.32 17.69 -10.82
C PRO A 115 -5.41 16.59 -10.80
N LEU A 116 -5.06 15.33 -10.52
CA LEU A 116 -6.02 14.23 -10.42
C LEU A 116 -6.84 14.32 -9.13
N PRO A 117 -8.08 13.78 -9.10
CA PRO A 117 -8.97 13.87 -7.94
C PRO A 117 -8.43 13.14 -6.69
N CYS A 118 -7.54 12.18 -6.88
CA CYS A 118 -6.82 11.47 -5.84
C CYS A 118 -5.65 10.69 -6.48
N ALA A 119 -4.78 10.12 -5.64
CA ALA A 119 -3.64 9.34 -6.12
C ALA A 119 -4.12 8.04 -6.79
N LEU A 120 -3.45 7.65 -7.88
CA LEU A 120 -3.77 6.43 -8.61
C LEU A 120 -3.43 5.18 -7.77
N ARG A 121 -4.23 4.13 -7.90
CA ARG A 121 -4.02 2.85 -7.21
C ARG A 121 -3.84 1.75 -8.23
N LEU A 122 -2.63 1.16 -8.24
CA LEU A 122 -2.34 0.02 -9.09
C LEU A 122 -3.15 -1.21 -8.65
N PRO A 123 -3.63 -2.02 -9.61
CA PRO A 123 -4.20 -3.33 -9.32
C PRO A 123 -3.22 -4.22 -8.53
N PRO A 124 -3.72 -5.10 -7.65
CA PRO A 124 -2.88 -6.07 -6.96
C PRO A 124 -2.36 -7.11 -7.97
N SER A 125 -1.04 -7.24 -8.11
CA SER A 125 -0.42 -8.14 -9.09
C SER A 125 -0.81 -9.60 -8.86
N THR A 126 -1.62 -10.18 -9.75
CA THR A 126 -1.97 -11.62 -9.71
C THR A 126 -1.01 -12.43 -10.57
N THR A 127 -0.07 -13.15 -9.95
CA THR A 127 0.74 -14.15 -10.66
C THR A 127 0.00 -15.49 -10.65
N THR A 128 -0.73 -15.79 -11.72
CA THR A 128 -1.39 -17.10 -11.92
C THR A 128 -0.39 -18.11 -12.50
N SER A 129 -0.18 -19.23 -11.80
CA SER A 129 0.39 -20.46 -12.36
C SER A 129 -0.59 -21.61 -12.13
N GLN A 130 -1.31 -22.00 -13.18
CA GLN A 130 -2.08 -23.23 -13.24
C GLN A 130 -1.13 -24.44 -13.43
N GLN A 131 -1.25 -25.50 -12.61
CA GLN A 131 -1.20 -26.88 -13.12
C GLN A 131 -1.70 -27.92 -12.10
N ARG A 132 -2.88 -28.45 -12.44
CA ARG A 132 -3.34 -29.86 -12.44
C ARG A 132 -3.43 -30.70 -11.14
N LEU A 133 -4.70 -31.09 -10.91
CA LEU A 133 -5.25 -32.29 -10.27
C LEU A 133 -4.27 -33.38 -9.80
N GLY A 134 -4.41 -33.74 -8.52
CA GLY A 134 -3.95 -34.98 -7.93
C GLY A 134 -4.00 -34.87 -6.41
N GLY A 135 -5.03 -35.45 -5.79
CA GLY A 135 -5.30 -35.28 -4.36
C GLY A 135 -4.22 -35.86 -3.46
N TYR A 136 -3.74 -35.04 -2.53
CA TYR A 136 -3.58 -35.37 -1.11
C TYR A 136 -3.31 -34.05 -0.37
N GLU A 137 -3.72 -34.05 0.89
CA GLU A 137 -3.84 -32.91 1.80
C GLU A 137 -2.61 -31.98 1.78
N SER A 138 -2.83 -30.67 1.53
CA SER A 138 -1.89 -29.60 1.89
C SER A 138 -2.56 -28.24 1.91
N THR A 139 -2.35 -27.55 3.02
CA THR A 139 -2.94 -26.30 3.49
C THR A 139 -2.58 -25.09 2.61
N ASN A 140 -3.53 -24.58 1.83
CA ASN A 140 -3.46 -23.24 1.23
C ASN A 140 -4.11 -22.21 2.15
N LYS A 141 -3.31 -21.57 3.02
CA LYS A 141 -3.73 -20.46 3.89
C LYS A 141 -3.15 -19.12 3.43
N TYR A 142 -3.23 -18.79 2.14
CA TYR A 142 -2.86 -17.45 1.65
C TYR A 142 -3.80 -17.04 0.52
N GLY A 143 -5.05 -16.79 0.89
CA GLY A 143 -6.04 -16.10 0.07
C GLY A 143 -6.93 -15.33 1.04
N VAL A 144 -7.21 -14.06 0.75
CA VAL A 144 -8.24 -13.29 1.45
C VAL A 144 -9.59 -13.80 0.94
N PRO A 145 -10.41 -14.51 1.75
CA PRO A 145 -11.80 -14.72 1.43
C PRO A 145 -12.56 -13.46 1.88
N ALA A 146 -13.51 -13.04 1.06
CA ALA A 146 -14.48 -12.03 1.47
C ALA A 146 -15.17 -12.47 2.77
N GLY A 147 -15.10 -11.64 3.81
CA GLY A 147 -15.78 -11.82 5.09
C GLY A 147 -14.87 -12.27 6.24
N GLY A 148 -14.50 -11.35 7.12
CA GLY A 148 -14.03 -11.64 8.50
C GLY A 148 -12.59 -12.15 8.70
N SER A 149 -11.83 -12.44 7.64
CA SER A 149 -10.47 -12.99 7.76
C SER A 149 -9.41 -11.89 7.79
N GLY A 150 -8.65 -11.79 8.88
CA GLY A 150 -7.52 -10.85 8.97
C GLY A 150 -6.39 -11.12 7.97
N ILE A 151 -5.33 -10.32 8.03
CA ILE A 151 -4.10 -10.53 7.25
C ILE A 151 -3.10 -11.35 8.06
N MET A 152 -2.47 -12.33 7.42
CA MET A 152 -1.38 -13.12 7.99
C MET A 152 -0.15 -12.97 7.11
N VAL A 153 0.98 -12.55 7.68
CA VAL A 153 2.25 -12.37 6.98
C VAL A 153 3.44 -12.78 7.82
N ASP A 154 4.45 -13.35 7.20
CA ASP A 154 5.74 -13.67 7.77
C ASP A 154 6.69 -12.49 7.59
N MET A 155 7.26 -12.06 8.71
CA MET A 155 8.13 -10.91 8.80
C MET A 155 9.34 -11.24 9.65
N LEU A 156 10.40 -10.46 9.48
CA LEU A 156 11.56 -10.52 10.34
C LEU A 156 11.37 -9.52 11.49
N TYR A 157 11.26 -9.99 12.72
CA TYR A 157 11.28 -9.14 13.90
C TYR A 157 12.72 -8.68 14.19
N LEU A 158 12.91 -7.37 14.31
CA LEU A 158 14.22 -6.76 14.53
C LEU A 158 14.43 -6.32 15.98
N GLY A 159 13.36 -5.91 16.67
CA GLY A 159 13.45 -5.49 18.07
C GLY A 159 12.29 -4.63 18.55
N CYS A 160 12.39 -4.21 19.80
CA CYS A 160 11.43 -3.34 20.48
C CYS A 160 12.19 -2.23 21.20
N VAL A 161 11.79 -0.97 21.00
CA VAL A 161 12.47 0.20 21.57
C VAL A 161 11.45 1.08 22.28
N PRO A 162 11.69 1.47 23.56
CA PRO A 162 10.86 2.45 24.25
C PRO A 162 11.09 3.85 23.67
N VAL A 163 10.01 4.64 23.57
CA VAL A 163 10.04 6.00 23.04
C VAL A 163 9.29 6.96 23.97
N ASP A 164 9.90 8.11 24.25
CA ASP A 164 9.38 9.06 25.24
C ASP A 164 8.30 9.99 24.67
N ARG A 165 8.29 10.22 23.34
CA ARG A 165 7.38 11.16 22.66
C ARG A 165 6.53 10.46 21.59
N LEU A 166 5.28 10.92 21.45
CA LEU A 166 4.25 10.38 20.55
C LEU A 166 4.32 10.94 19.12
N GLU A 167 5.52 11.21 18.61
CA GLU A 167 5.69 11.74 17.26
C GLU A 167 5.71 10.60 16.23
N LYS A 168 4.55 9.97 15.99
CA LYS A 168 4.26 8.93 14.98
C LYS A 168 5.49 8.45 14.16
N ALA A 169 5.78 9.08 13.02
CA ALA A 169 6.87 8.69 12.13
C ALA A 169 8.29 8.93 12.69
N ALA A 170 8.48 9.97 13.52
CA ALA A 170 9.76 10.24 14.17
C ALA A 170 10.11 9.19 15.24
N ALA A 171 9.10 8.67 15.95
CA ALA A 171 9.26 7.55 16.88
C ALA A 171 9.71 6.28 16.16
N ILE A 172 9.12 5.98 14.99
CA ILE A 172 9.57 4.85 14.15
C ILE A 172 11.01 5.04 13.70
N ARG A 173 11.38 6.21 13.17
CA ARG A 173 12.75 6.52 12.77
C ARG A 173 13.74 6.33 13.93
N LYS A 174 13.45 6.89 15.10
CA LYS A 174 14.31 6.78 16.30
C LYS A 174 14.52 5.31 16.70
N ALA A 175 13.45 4.51 16.69
CA ALA A 175 13.53 3.10 17.03
C ALA A 175 14.38 2.30 16.03
N ILE A 176 14.23 2.56 14.73
CA ILE A 176 15.01 1.93 13.68
C ILE A 176 16.50 2.31 13.80
N SER A 177 16.82 3.59 13.96
CA SER A 177 18.20 4.04 14.15
C SER A 177 18.85 3.42 15.39
N HIS A 178 18.10 3.28 16.49
CA HIS A 178 18.58 2.64 17.71
C HIS A 178 18.90 1.15 17.49
N ILE A 179 18.01 0.41 16.79
CA ILE A 179 18.22 -1.00 16.42
C ILE A 179 19.47 -1.16 15.53
N PHE A 180 19.67 -0.27 14.56
CA PHE A 180 20.88 -0.30 13.72
C PHE A 180 22.15 0.05 14.50
N GLY A 181 22.09 1.01 15.43
CA GLY A 181 23.21 1.31 16.33
C GLY A 181 23.61 0.08 17.16
N LEU A 182 22.63 -0.64 17.73
CA LEU A 182 22.88 -1.88 18.45
C LEU A 182 23.47 -2.97 17.55
N ALA A 183 23.01 -3.08 16.31
CA ALA A 183 23.55 -4.02 15.33
C ALA A 183 25.01 -3.71 14.99
N ALA A 184 25.36 -2.43 14.87
CA ALA A 184 26.72 -1.98 14.55
C ALA A 184 27.70 -2.14 15.72
N SER A 185 27.23 -2.03 16.97
CA SER A 185 28.07 -2.18 18.18
C SER A 185 28.18 -3.62 18.70
N SER A 186 27.36 -4.55 18.19
CA SER A 186 27.33 -5.95 18.65
C SER A 186 28.12 -6.85 17.70
N THR A 187 29.12 -7.57 18.22
CA THR A 187 29.92 -8.55 17.45
C THR A 187 29.11 -9.71 16.89
N ASN A 188 27.94 -10.01 17.48
CA ASN A 188 27.04 -11.09 17.08
C ASN A 188 25.74 -10.59 16.42
N GLY A 189 25.68 -9.31 16.03
CA GLY A 189 24.48 -8.69 15.45
C GLY A 189 23.33 -8.46 16.45
N LEU A 190 22.09 -8.38 15.97
CA LEU A 190 20.91 -8.07 16.78
C LEU A 190 20.51 -9.23 17.71
N PRO A 191 20.52 -9.04 19.05
CA PRO A 191 20.36 -10.15 20.01
C PRO A 191 18.95 -10.76 20.05
N ARG A 192 17.95 -10.15 19.40
CA ARG A 192 16.54 -10.61 19.43
C ARG A 192 15.90 -10.72 18.05
N ARG A 193 16.70 -10.89 17.00
CA ARG A 193 16.20 -11.08 15.63
C ARG A 193 15.59 -12.48 15.47
N CYS A 194 14.34 -12.56 15.02
CA CYS A 194 13.68 -13.84 14.69
C CYS A 194 12.63 -13.68 13.59
N GLU A 195 12.29 -14.78 12.92
CA GLU A 195 11.18 -14.83 11.97
C GLU A 195 9.86 -14.98 12.74
N VAL A 196 8.91 -14.11 12.47
CA VAL A 196 7.61 -14.08 13.13
C VAL A 196 6.49 -14.15 12.10
N THR A 197 5.43 -14.88 12.42
CA THR A 197 4.16 -14.80 11.69
C THR A 197 3.28 -13.77 12.40
N ILE A 198 2.96 -12.68 11.70
CA ILE A 198 2.06 -11.61 12.13
C ILE A 198 0.66 -11.92 11.63
N HIS A 199 -0.32 -11.87 12.53
CA HIS A 199 -1.74 -11.99 12.24
C HIS A 199 -2.46 -10.74 12.75
N ALA A 200 -2.98 -9.91 11.84
CA ALA A 200 -3.72 -8.71 12.16
C ALA A 200 -5.20 -8.86 11.82
N LYS A 201 -6.08 -8.68 12.80
CA LYS A 201 -7.54 -8.84 12.67
C LYS A 201 -8.29 -7.64 13.25
N PRO A 202 -9.43 -7.22 12.65
CA PRO A 202 -10.15 -6.01 13.06
C PRO A 202 -10.54 -5.92 14.53
N VAL A 203 -10.98 -7.03 15.11
CA VAL A 203 -11.47 -7.07 16.51
C VAL A 203 -10.38 -7.51 17.47
N GLU A 204 -9.56 -8.48 17.06
CA GLU A 204 -8.53 -9.05 17.94
C GLU A 204 -7.28 -8.16 18.02
N GLY A 205 -6.98 -7.33 17.02
CA GLY A 205 -5.74 -6.54 16.96
C GLY A 205 -4.62 -7.27 16.23
N VAL A 206 -3.37 -7.02 16.62
CA VAL A 206 -2.18 -7.58 15.97
C VAL A 206 -1.50 -8.58 16.89
N LYS A 207 -1.39 -9.83 16.45
CA LYS A 207 -0.62 -10.87 17.11
C LYS A 207 0.59 -11.22 16.27
N PHE A 208 1.75 -11.44 16.89
CA PHE A 208 2.90 -12.00 16.18
C PHE A 208 3.58 -13.08 17.01
N THR A 209 3.94 -14.17 16.33
CA THR A 209 4.46 -15.40 16.95
C THR A 209 5.74 -15.85 16.26
N ASP A 210 6.78 -16.11 17.05
CA ASP A 210 8.07 -16.65 16.60
C ASP A 210 7.92 -18.04 15.96
N ARG A 211 8.45 -18.20 14.73
CA ARG A 211 8.41 -19.46 13.97
C ARG A 211 9.46 -20.48 14.42
N GLY A 212 10.55 -20.03 15.03
CA GLY A 212 11.72 -20.85 15.35
C GLY A 212 11.60 -21.73 16.60
N LYS A 213 10.40 -21.91 17.17
CA LYS A 213 10.13 -22.65 18.42
C LYS A 213 10.92 -22.18 19.66
N ARG A 214 11.50 -20.96 19.63
CA ARG A 214 12.23 -20.40 20.79
C ARG A 214 11.34 -19.72 21.84
N ASN A 215 10.01 -19.75 21.68
CA ASN A 215 9.02 -19.10 22.57
C ASN A 215 9.32 -17.62 22.89
N LEU A 216 10.17 -16.94 22.12
CA LEU A 216 10.74 -15.67 22.57
C LEU A 216 9.78 -14.48 22.32
N VAL A 217 8.82 -14.62 21.39
CA VAL A 217 7.97 -13.52 20.95
C VAL A 217 6.58 -14.03 20.56
N GLU A 218 5.76 -14.43 21.53
CA GLU A 218 4.31 -14.33 21.35
C GLU A 218 3.87 -13.00 21.95
N LYS A 219 3.42 -12.08 21.10
CA LYS A 219 2.93 -10.77 21.52
C LYS A 219 1.58 -10.52 20.89
N HIS A 220 0.68 -9.97 21.70
CA HIS A 220 -0.65 -9.56 21.30
C HIS A 220 -0.81 -8.07 21.61
N LEU A 221 -0.96 -7.28 20.56
CA LEU A 221 -1.25 -5.85 20.61
C LEU A 221 -2.76 -5.68 20.42
N LYS A 222 -3.45 -5.21 21.47
CA LYS A 222 -4.87 -4.89 21.37
C LYS A 222 -5.06 -3.66 20.47
N PRO A 223 -6.20 -3.53 19.75
CA PRO A 223 -6.50 -2.35 18.94
C PRO A 223 -6.29 -1.03 19.69
N SER A 224 -6.76 -0.94 20.94
CA SER A 224 -6.64 0.25 21.80
C SER A 224 -5.21 0.62 22.22
N GLN A 225 -4.25 -0.28 21.99
CA GLN A 225 -2.83 -0.04 22.26
C GLN A 225 -2.11 0.48 21.02
N ILE A 226 -2.61 0.23 19.81
CA ILE A 226 -1.94 0.61 18.56
C ILE A 226 -2.19 2.09 18.31
N LEU A 227 -1.12 2.88 18.24
CA LEU A 227 -1.22 4.33 18.02
C LEU A 227 -0.87 4.71 16.58
N PHE A 228 0.10 4.00 16.01
CA PHE A 228 0.60 4.29 14.67
C PHE A 228 1.30 3.05 14.09
N CYS A 229 1.18 2.87 12.79
CA CYS A 229 1.95 1.89 12.02
C CYS A 229 2.49 2.61 10.79
N GLY A 230 3.78 2.45 10.50
CA GLY A 230 4.39 3.21 9.41
C GLY A 230 5.69 2.62 8.93
N SER A 231 6.00 2.88 7.67
CA SER A 231 7.27 2.51 7.07
C SER A 231 8.40 3.41 7.56
N ASP A 232 9.62 2.92 7.40
CA ASP A 232 10.83 3.70 7.61
C ASP A 232 10.86 4.93 6.67
N PRO A 233 11.06 6.16 7.19
CA PRO A 233 11.15 7.37 6.37
C PRO A 233 12.34 7.40 5.41
N GLU A 234 13.38 6.58 5.65
CA GLU A 234 14.56 6.47 4.80
C GLU A 234 14.39 5.46 3.65
N GLY A 235 13.19 4.89 3.47
CA GLY A 235 12.86 4.04 2.33
C GLY A 235 13.42 2.62 2.40
N ARG A 236 13.94 2.18 3.56
CA ARG A 236 14.31 0.78 3.80
C ARG A 236 13.04 -0.08 3.87
N THR A 237 13.15 -1.38 3.58
CA THR A 237 12.05 -2.37 3.69
C THR A 237 11.72 -2.73 5.15
N ILE A 238 11.65 -1.71 6.01
CA ILE A 238 11.49 -1.79 7.45
C ILE A 238 10.28 -0.96 7.83
N PHE A 239 9.55 -1.41 8.84
CA PHE A 239 8.42 -0.69 9.39
C PHE A 239 8.32 -0.86 10.90
N GLY A 240 7.55 0.03 11.53
CA GLY A 240 7.32 0.03 12.96
C GLY A 240 5.84 0.04 13.31
N ILE A 241 5.50 -0.62 14.42
CA ILE A 241 4.21 -0.50 15.09
C ILE A 241 4.45 0.21 16.42
N LEU A 242 3.99 1.45 16.53
CA LEU A 242 3.99 2.25 17.75
C LEU A 242 2.76 1.88 18.58
N ILE A 243 3.01 1.47 19.81
CA ILE A 243 1.97 1.15 20.77
C ILE A 243 2.08 1.96 22.06
N ARG A 244 0.96 2.14 22.75
CA ARG A 244 0.88 2.55 24.15
C ARG A 244 0.62 1.34 25.02
N LYS A 245 1.56 1.00 25.89
CA LYS A 245 1.40 -0.04 26.89
C LYS A 245 1.15 0.59 28.25
N LYS A 246 0.11 0.13 28.94
CA LYS A 246 -0.09 0.46 30.36
C LYS A 246 0.75 -0.51 31.18
N GLN A 247 1.69 0.00 31.96
CA GLN A 247 2.50 -0.76 32.90
C GLN A 247 2.26 -0.21 34.29
N PHE A 248 1.49 -0.96 35.10
CA PHE A 248 0.95 -0.50 36.37
C PHE A 248 0.19 0.83 36.24
N TRP A 249 0.74 1.91 36.82
CA TRP A 249 0.16 3.26 36.84
C TRP A 249 0.72 4.18 35.75
N MET A 250 1.74 3.74 35.00
CA MET A 250 2.43 4.54 33.99
C MET A 250 2.11 4.06 32.56
N HIS A 251 2.12 4.98 31.62
CA HIS A 251 2.00 4.70 30.20
C HIS A 251 3.38 4.77 29.54
N GLU A 252 3.82 3.66 28.97
CA GLU A 252 5.04 3.60 28.16
C GLU A 252 4.66 3.47 26.69
N ASN A 253 5.37 4.18 25.82
CA ASN A 253 5.24 4.00 24.37
C ASN A 253 6.38 3.13 23.88
N LEU A 254 6.06 2.14 23.06
CA LEU A 254 7.02 1.18 22.52
C LEU A 254 6.84 1.11 21.01
N VAL A 255 7.95 0.97 20.29
CA VAL A 255 7.94 0.66 18.86
C VAL A 255 8.47 -0.75 18.65
N TYR A 256 7.63 -1.62 18.09
CA TYR A 256 8.07 -2.90 17.55
C TYR A 256 8.51 -2.70 16.10
N VAL A 257 9.71 -3.16 15.76
CA VAL A 257 10.31 -2.97 14.44
C VAL A 257 10.41 -4.29 13.72
N PHE A 258 10.01 -4.28 12.45
CA PHE A 258 9.95 -5.44 11.58
C PHE A 258 10.56 -5.12 10.21
N SER A 259 11.03 -6.13 9.52
CA SER A 259 11.48 -6.07 8.13
C SER A 259 10.73 -7.10 7.31
N GLU A 260 10.54 -6.78 6.04
CA GLU A 260 10.05 -7.74 5.04
C GLU A 260 10.99 -8.95 4.96
N LEU A 261 10.42 -10.16 4.99
CA LEU A 261 11.15 -11.43 4.89
C LEU A 261 10.99 -12.05 3.49
N ASP A 262 9.75 -12.03 2.98
CA ASP A 262 9.38 -12.55 1.67
C ASP A 262 8.82 -11.39 0.81
N PRO A 263 9.35 -11.15 -0.40
CA PRO A 263 8.85 -10.10 -1.29
C PRO A 263 7.38 -10.29 -1.71
N ASN A 264 6.81 -11.48 -1.53
CA ASN A 264 5.38 -11.72 -1.76
C ASN A 264 4.50 -11.28 -0.57
N GLN A 265 5.10 -11.01 0.59
CA GLN A 265 4.43 -10.67 1.83
C GLN A 265 4.77 -9.24 2.21
N SER A 266 4.15 -8.30 1.48
CA SER A 266 4.51 -6.89 1.54
C SER A 266 4.27 -6.27 2.91
N ALA A 267 5.32 -5.66 3.48
CA ALA A 267 5.22 -4.84 4.69
C ALA A 267 4.23 -3.68 4.52
N VAL A 268 4.20 -3.07 3.33
CA VAL A 268 3.29 -1.96 3.00
C VAL A 268 1.82 -2.38 3.08
N THR A 269 1.48 -3.58 2.60
CA THR A 269 0.11 -4.10 2.68
C THR A 269 -0.32 -4.27 4.14
N LEU A 270 0.56 -4.82 4.97
CA LEU A 270 0.32 -4.95 6.41
C LEU A 270 0.17 -3.58 7.10
N ILE A 271 1.05 -2.62 6.79
CA ILE A 271 0.99 -1.26 7.34
C ILE A 271 -0.33 -0.58 6.98
N ASN A 272 -0.74 -0.65 5.71
CA ASN A 272 -1.99 -0.06 5.24
C ASN A 272 -3.19 -0.69 5.92
N TYR A 273 -3.19 -2.02 6.06
CA TYR A 273 -4.24 -2.74 6.76
C TYR A 273 -4.33 -2.32 8.24
N ILE A 274 -3.21 -2.35 8.98
CA ILE A 274 -3.17 -1.95 10.40
C ILE A 274 -3.57 -0.49 10.56
N SER A 275 -3.13 0.39 9.66
CA SER A 275 -3.43 1.82 9.75
C SER A 275 -4.92 2.08 9.49
N HIS A 276 -5.50 1.43 8.48
CA HIS A 276 -6.92 1.54 8.19
C HIS A 276 -7.80 1.01 9.33
N MET A 277 -7.38 -0.09 9.97
CA MET A 277 -8.19 -0.75 11.00
C MET A 277 -8.06 -0.12 12.39
N PHE A 278 -6.90 0.42 12.75
CA PHE A 278 -6.60 0.79 14.15
C PHE A 278 -6.13 2.23 14.35
N THR A 279 -5.79 2.96 13.29
CA THR A 279 -5.27 4.32 13.39
C THR A 279 -6.16 5.25 12.57
N SER A 280 -7.32 5.59 13.13
CA SER A 280 -8.15 6.71 12.65
C SER A 280 -7.71 8.01 13.31
#